data_AF-A0A3D3HYS8-F1
#
_entry.id   AF-A0A3D3HYS8-F1
#
_cell.length_a   1.000
_cell.length_b   1.000
_cell.length_c   1.000
_cell.angle_alpha   90.00
_cell.angle_beta   90.00
_cell.angle_gamma   90.00
#
_symmetry.space_group_name_H-M   'P 1'
#
loop_
_entity.id
_entity.type
_entity.pdbx_description
1 polymer ?
#
loop_
_entity_poly.entity_id
_entity_poly.type
_entity_poly.pdbx_seq_one_letter_code
_entity_poly.pdbx_strand_id
1 'polypeptide(L)'
;MHPNREQGQTLVIAVIILGILLILGTAFAGIVSRNITEAGRAAQRTVGTDLAEAGGRLAHTQLLNSDRGADWRPALTPPSVTGDDTRDPDALYLRPASAIP
;
A
#
# COMPACT_ATOMS: atom_id res chain seq x y z
N MET A 1 16.02 -11.63 64.05
CA MET A 1 15.01 -11.91 62.99
C MET A 1 15.00 -10.69 62.07
N HIS A 2 15.81 -10.71 61.02
CA HIS A 2 15.94 -9.56 60.11
C HIS A 2 14.79 -9.61 59.10
N PRO A 3 13.90 -8.60 59.06
CA PRO A 3 12.73 -8.63 58.20
C PRO A 3 13.14 -8.60 56.72
N ASN A 4 12.49 -9.48 55.97
CA ASN A 4 12.63 -9.76 54.55
C ASN A 4 12.56 -8.49 53.68
N ARG A 5 13.72 -7.88 53.40
CA ARG A 5 13.84 -6.78 52.42
C ARG A 5 13.73 -7.25 50.97
N GLU A 6 13.77 -8.56 50.73
CA GLU A 6 13.83 -9.15 49.40
C GLU A 6 12.47 -9.17 48.68
N GLN A 7 11.34 -9.28 49.42
CA GLN A 7 10.01 -9.36 48.83
C GLN A 7 9.56 -8.05 48.14
N GLY A 8 9.99 -6.89 48.64
CA GLY A 8 9.71 -5.60 48.00
C GLY A 8 10.60 -5.34 46.78
N GLN A 9 11.82 -5.88 46.78
CA GLN A 9 12.80 -5.67 45.71
C GLN A 9 12.39 -6.35 44.41
N THR A 10 11.83 -7.56 44.48
CA THR A 10 11.32 -8.27 43.30
C THR A 10 10.20 -7.49 42.61
N LEU A 11 9.30 -6.86 43.37
CA LEU A 11 8.21 -6.05 42.81
C LEU A 11 8.77 -4.82 42.07
N VAL A 12 9.74 -4.13 42.67
CA VAL A 12 10.38 -2.96 42.05
C VAL A 12 11.08 -3.35 40.75
N ILE A 13 11.81 -4.46 40.75
CA ILE A 13 12.47 -4.99 39.55
C ILE A 13 11.44 -5.35 38.47
N ALA A 14 10.34 -6.00 38.85
CA ALA A 14 9.28 -6.37 37.91
C ALA A 14 8.64 -5.14 37.24
N VAL A 15 8.40 -4.06 37.99
CA VAL A 15 7.86 -2.81 37.44
C VAL A 15 8.85 -2.12 36.50
N ILE A 16 10.14 -2.13 36.84
CA ILE A 16 11.19 -1.59 35.96
C ILE A 16 11.26 -2.38 34.65
N ILE A 17 11.25 -3.72 34.73
CA ILE A 17 11.26 -4.60 33.56
C ILE A 17 10.02 -4.36 32.70
N LEU A 18 8.83 -4.24 33.31
CA LEU A 18 7.59 -3.93 32.61
C LEU A 18 7.68 -2.59 31.87
N GLY A 19 8.24 -1.57 32.52
CA GLY A 19 8.47 -0.26 31.90
C GLY A 19 9.41 -0.34 30.69
N ILE A 20 10.53 -1.04 30.83
CA ILE A 20 11.49 -1.26 29.73
C ILE A 20 10.83 -2.02 28.58
N LEU A 21 10.08 -3.08 28.87
CA LEU A 21 9.32 -3.85 27.87
C LEU A 21 8.30 -2.99 27.14
N LEU A 22 7.63 -2.07 27.83
CA LEU A 22 6.64 -1.19 27.22
C LEU A 22 7.30 -0.18 26.26
N ILE A 23 8.44 0.40 26.64
CA ILE A 23 9.23 1.29 25.78
C ILE A 23 9.76 0.53 24.56
N LEU A 24 10.32 -0.67 24.76
CA LEU A 24 10.81 -1.50 23.66
C LEU A 24 9.68 -1.93 22.71
N GLY A 25 8.53 -2.34 23.26
CA GLY A 25 7.37 -2.77 22.47
C GLY A 25 6.79 -1.63 21.62
N THR A 26 6.67 -0.43 22.19
CA THR A 26 6.19 0.74 21.45
C THR A 26 7.17 1.22 20.39
N ALA A 27 8.48 1.23 20.68
CA ALA A 27 9.51 1.54 19.70
C ALA A 27 9.50 0.54 18.54
N PHE A 28 9.41 -0.77 18.85
CA PHE A 28 9.30 -1.83 17.86
C PHE A 28 8.05 -1.66 16.98
N ALA A 29 6.88 -1.45 17.56
CA ALA A 29 5.65 -1.21 16.81
C ALA A 29 5.75 0.01 15.89
N GLY A 30 6.37 1.10 16.37
CA GLY A 30 6.60 2.31 15.58
C GLY A 30 7.52 2.07 14.38
N ILE A 31 8.61 1.33 14.57
CA ILE A 31 9.55 0.97 13.49
C ILE A 31 8.84 0.09 12.44
N VAL A 32 8.11 -0.94 12.88
CA VAL A 32 7.38 -1.85 11.98
C VAL A 32 6.32 -1.09 11.17
N SER A 33 5.56 -0.20 11.80
CA SER A 33 4.54 0.62 11.11
C SER A 33 5.13 1.51 10.02
N ARG A 34 6.30 2.12 10.26
CA ARG A 34 7.02 2.92 9.25
C ARG A 34 7.49 2.06 8.09
N ASN A 35 8.11 0.91 8.39
CA ASN A 35 8.60 -0.02 7.37
C ASN A 35 7.47 -0.54 6.47
N ILE A 36 6.30 -0.88 7.04
CA ILE A 36 5.13 -1.32 6.25
C ILE A 36 4.66 -0.21 5.31
N THR A 37 4.59 1.04 5.79
CA THR A 37 4.11 2.17 4.99
C THR A 37 5.07 2.49 3.84
N GLU A 38 6.37 2.44 4.10
CA GLU A 38 7.40 2.65 3.06
C GLU A 38 7.43 1.53 2.03
N ALA A 39 7.36 0.27 2.47
CA ALA A 39 7.28 -0.89 1.58
C ALA A 39 6.01 -0.87 0.71
N GLY A 40 4.86 -0.47 1.27
CA GLY A 40 3.61 -0.33 0.52
C GLY A 40 3.73 0.73 -0.59
N ARG A 41 4.32 1.90 -0.29
CA ARG A 41 4.56 2.94 -1.31
C ARG A 41 5.55 2.50 -2.38
N ALA A 42 6.59 1.75 -2.02
CA ALA A 42 7.54 1.19 -2.98
C ALA A 42 6.86 0.18 -3.91
N ALA A 43 6.07 -0.75 -3.37
CA ALA A 43 5.31 -1.72 -4.15
C ALA A 43 4.33 -1.05 -5.13
N GLN A 44 3.63 0.00 -4.70
CA GLN A 44 2.68 0.71 -5.55
C GLN A 44 3.37 1.45 -6.72
N ARG A 45 4.60 1.95 -6.53
CA ARG A 45 5.41 2.52 -7.61
C ARG A 45 5.88 1.47 -8.63
N THR A 46 6.21 0.27 -8.17
CA THR A 46 6.60 -0.84 -9.06
C THR A 46 5.45 -1.23 -9.98
N VAL A 47 4.25 -1.41 -9.44
CA VAL A 47 3.07 -1.79 -10.24
C VAL A 47 2.76 -0.76 -11.33
N GLY A 48 2.82 0.54 -11.00
CA GLY A 48 2.58 1.58 -12.01
C GLY A 48 3.63 1.58 -13.13
N THR A 49 4.89 1.31 -12.79
CA THR A 49 5.99 1.24 -13.76
C THR A 49 5.83 0.03 -14.68
N ASP A 50 5.52 -1.14 -14.12
CA ASP A 50 5.33 -2.38 -14.88
C ASP A 50 4.15 -2.27 -15.84
N LEU A 51 3.03 -1.67 -15.41
CA LEU A 51 1.87 -1.42 -16.27
C LEU A 51 2.19 -0.46 -17.42
N ALA A 52 2.93 0.61 -17.15
CA ALA A 52 3.35 1.56 -18.18
C ALA A 52 4.30 0.91 -19.21
N GLU A 53 5.26 0.11 -18.75
CA GLU A 53 6.20 -0.60 -19.62
C GLU A 53 5.49 -1.67 -20.46
N ALA A 54 4.55 -2.41 -19.87
CA ALA A 54 3.72 -3.37 -20.58
C ALA A 54 2.85 -2.68 -21.65
N GLY A 55 2.24 -1.53 -21.34
CA GLY A 55 1.47 -0.74 -22.30
C GLY A 55 2.32 -0.23 -23.46
N GLY A 56 3.53 0.27 -23.18
CA GLY A 56 4.48 0.70 -24.22
C GLY A 56 4.92 -0.44 -25.13
N ARG A 57 5.26 -1.60 -24.56
CA ARG A 57 5.58 -2.82 -25.34
C ARG A 57 4.40 -3.24 -26.23
N LEU A 58 3.19 -3.27 -25.69
CA LEU A 58 2.00 -3.62 -26.45
C LEU A 58 1.79 -2.67 -27.63
N ALA A 59 1.84 -1.35 -27.39
CA ALA A 59 1.69 -0.34 -28.44
C ALA A 59 2.77 -0.52 -29.53
N HIS A 60 4.02 -0.74 -29.13
CA HIS A 60 5.12 -0.99 -30.06
C HIS A 60 4.88 -2.23 -30.93
N THR A 61 4.49 -3.36 -30.33
CA THR A 61 4.19 -4.59 -31.07
C THR A 61 3.04 -4.39 -32.05
N GLN A 62 2.00 -3.65 -31.67
CA GLN A 62 0.83 -3.44 -32.53
C GLN A 62 1.12 -2.48 -33.68
N LEU A 63 1.92 -1.43 -33.45
CA LEU A 63 2.32 -0.50 -34.50
C LEU A 63 3.20 -1.16 -35.57
N LEU A 64 4.02 -2.15 -35.19
CA LEU A 64 4.94 -2.82 -36.11
C LEU A 64 4.37 -4.07 -36.76
N ASN A 65 3.56 -4.85 -36.04
CA ASN A 65 3.20 -6.21 -36.46
C ASN A 65 1.69 -6.42 -36.69
N SER A 66 0.83 -5.43 -36.41
CA SER A 66 -0.61 -5.57 -36.65
C SER A 66 -0.98 -5.19 -38.09
N ASP A 67 -2.07 -5.78 -38.59
CA ASP A 67 -2.62 -5.43 -39.91
C ASP A 67 -3.00 -3.94 -40.03
N ARG A 68 -3.29 -3.29 -38.89
CA ARG A 68 -3.62 -1.87 -38.83
C ARG A 68 -2.38 -0.97 -38.79
N GLY A 69 -1.22 -1.50 -38.38
CA GLY A 69 0.04 -0.76 -38.29
C GLY A 69 -0.11 0.61 -37.61
N ALA A 70 0.22 1.68 -38.33
CA ALA A 70 0.13 3.07 -37.85
C ALA A 70 -1.31 3.53 -37.51
N ASP A 71 -2.33 2.89 -38.06
CA ASP A 71 -3.73 3.19 -37.77
C ASP A 71 -4.25 2.41 -36.54
N TRP A 72 -3.41 1.57 -35.93
CA TRP A 72 -3.79 0.85 -34.73
C TRP A 72 -4.11 1.81 -33.58
N ARG A 73 -5.20 1.51 -32.87
CA ARG A 73 -5.58 2.16 -31.62
C ARG A 73 -5.96 1.10 -30.59
N PRO A 74 -5.59 1.27 -29.31
CA PRO A 74 -6.01 0.36 -28.26
C PRO A 74 -7.53 0.40 -28.10
N ALA A 75 -8.12 -0.75 -27.75
CA ALA A 75 -9.52 -0.79 -27.35
C ALA A 75 -9.66 -0.01 -26.04
N LEU A 76 -10.53 1.00 -26.03
CA LEU A 76 -10.81 1.79 -24.84
C LEU A 76 -11.55 0.91 -23.83
N THR A 77 -11.05 0.85 -22.60
CA THR A 77 -11.79 0.23 -21.49
C THR A 77 -13.03 1.08 -21.24
N PRO A 78 -14.25 0.53 -21.36
CA PRO A 78 -15.45 1.27 -21.01
C PRO A 78 -15.45 1.54 -19.49
N PRO A 79 -15.91 2.72 -19.05
CA PRO A 79 -15.95 3.05 -17.63
C PRO A 79 -16.79 2.03 -16.88
N SER A 80 -16.26 1.52 -15.76
CA SER A 80 -16.98 0.59 -14.89
C SER A 80 -18.18 1.32 -14.26
N VAL A 81 -19.39 1.02 -14.73
CA VAL A 81 -20.64 1.60 -14.19
C VAL A 81 -21.06 0.93 -12.87
N THR A 82 -20.45 -0.19 -12.52
CA THR A 82 -20.81 -0.98 -11.33
C THR A 82 -19.58 -1.72 -10.81
N GLY A 83 -18.79 -1.07 -9.95
CA GLY A 83 -17.59 -1.70 -9.39
C GLY A 83 -16.71 -0.76 -8.57
N ASP A 84 -15.84 -1.37 -7.79
CA ASP A 84 -14.79 -0.74 -6.98
C ASP A 84 -13.85 0.12 -7.87
N ASP A 85 -13.92 1.45 -7.72
CA ASP A 85 -13.11 2.45 -8.44
C ASP A 85 -11.59 2.26 -8.25
N THR A 86 -11.18 1.35 -7.36
CA THR A 86 -9.77 1.02 -7.09
C THR A 86 -9.03 0.44 -8.32
N ARG A 87 -9.73 -0.23 -9.24
CA ARG A 87 -9.10 -0.84 -10.44
C ARG A 87 -8.99 0.11 -11.63
N ASP A 88 -9.80 1.17 -11.67
CA ASP A 88 -9.87 2.09 -12.81
C ASP A 88 -9.73 3.53 -12.29
N PRO A 89 -8.49 4.04 -12.16
CA PRO A 89 -8.20 5.25 -11.39
C PRO A 89 -8.81 6.54 -11.98
N ASP A 90 -9.26 6.52 -13.23
CA ASP A 90 -9.95 7.61 -13.90
C ASP A 90 -11.48 7.44 -14.00
N ALA A 91 -12.05 6.30 -13.59
CA ALA A 91 -13.48 6.04 -13.60
C ALA A 91 -14.30 7.10 -12.84
N LEU A 92 -13.74 7.61 -11.72
CA LEU A 92 -14.36 8.69 -10.95
C LEU A 92 -14.56 9.98 -11.77
N TYR A 93 -13.65 10.27 -12.71
CA TYR A 93 -13.70 11.47 -13.56
C TYR A 93 -14.48 11.25 -14.85
N LEU A 94 -14.66 9.99 -15.26
CA LEU A 94 -15.38 9.61 -16.49
C LEU A 94 -16.86 9.33 -16.24
N ARG A 95 -17.31 9.24 -14.98
CA ARG A 95 -18.73 9.04 -14.66
C ARG A 95 -19.58 10.23 -15.12
N PRO A 96 -20.77 10.01 -15.69
CA PRO A 96 -21.72 11.09 -15.93
C PRO A 96 -22.03 11.79 -14.61
N ALA A 97 -22.21 13.11 -14.65
CA ALA A 97 -22.68 13.88 -13.50
C ALA A 97 -24.05 13.34 -13.09
N SER A 98 -24.08 12.40 -12.14
CA SER A 98 -25.32 11.98 -11.49
C SER A 98 -25.92 13.26 -10.89
N ALA A 99 -27.10 13.64 -11.37
CA ALA A 99 -27.81 14.82 -10.89
C ALA A 99 -27.76 14.85 -9.36
N ILE A 100 -27.15 15.90 -8.82
CA ILE A 100 -27.25 16.26 -7.41
C ILE A 100 -28.75 16.45 -7.14
N PRO A 101 -29.41 15.64 -6.29
CA PRO A 101 -30.74 15.98 -5.81
C PRO A 101 -30.69 17.22 -4.92
#